data_AF-A0A950NDP5-F1
#
_entry.id   AF-A0A950NDP5-F1
#
_cell.length_a   1.000
_cell.length_b   1.000
_cell.length_c   1.000
_cell.angle_alpha   90.00
_cell.angle_beta   90.00
_cell.angle_gamma   90.00
#
_symmetry.space_group_name_H-M   'P 1'
#
loop_
_entity.id
_entity.type
_entity.pdbx_description
1 polymer ?
#
loop_
_entity_poly.entity_id
_entity_poly.type
_entity_poly.pdbx_seq_one_letter_code
_entity_poly.pdbx_strand_id
1 'polypeptide(L)'
;MHRLILAAAFLAVAAGCGSDPRRCCDAYSSTEEKGIYCLAHRDAVLRFVREPRDPEQRRARLDWFRTFSRTLAALEDSDAIDARIAPLEKDRPEFWREYSKQHFWAGRDTNLSLQVRGELMKCGFTHAVHELELDLSPRP
;
A
#
# COMPACT_ATOMS: atom_id res chain seq x y z
N MET A 1 1.51 -5.74 48.73
CA MET A 1 2.65 -5.39 47.85
C MET A 1 2.14 -5.36 46.41
N HIS A 2 1.76 -4.19 45.92
CA HIS A 2 1.15 -4.01 44.59
C HIS A 2 2.26 -3.89 43.53
N ARG A 3 2.41 -4.91 42.68
CA ARG A 3 3.33 -4.86 41.54
C ARG A 3 2.59 -4.29 40.34
N LEU A 4 2.79 -2.99 40.11
CA LEU A 4 2.56 -2.32 38.84
C LEU A 4 3.50 -2.92 37.80
N ILE A 5 2.98 -3.71 36.87
CA ILE A 5 3.74 -4.14 35.69
C ILE A 5 3.45 -3.13 34.59
N LEU A 6 4.51 -2.43 34.20
CA LEU A 6 4.55 -1.40 33.17
C LEU A 6 3.91 -1.88 31.87
N ALA A 7 2.91 -1.13 31.40
CA ALA A 7 2.49 -1.16 30.01
C ALA A 7 3.62 -0.57 29.17
N ALA A 8 4.38 -1.43 28.48
CA ALA A 8 5.28 -0.99 27.42
C ALA A 8 4.42 -0.50 26.25
N ALA A 9 4.14 0.80 26.23
CA ALA A 9 3.65 1.49 25.04
C ALA A 9 4.76 1.40 23.98
N PHE A 10 4.61 0.45 23.06
CA PHE A 10 5.36 0.44 21.80
C PHE A 10 4.94 1.67 20.99
N LEU A 11 5.60 2.79 21.27
CA LEU A 11 5.70 3.94 20.38
C LEU A 11 6.59 3.52 19.21
N ALA A 12 6.04 2.75 18.28
CA ALA A 12 6.62 2.60 16.96
C ALA A 12 6.47 3.95 16.25
N VAL A 13 7.58 4.65 16.15
CA VAL A 13 7.75 5.92 15.46
C VAL A 13 7.28 5.74 14.02
N ALA A 14 6.10 6.28 13.72
CA ALA A 14 5.58 6.45 12.38
C ALA A 14 6.45 7.46 11.64
N ALA A 15 7.54 7.01 11.04
CA ALA A 15 8.26 7.79 10.06
C ALA A 15 7.37 7.87 8.80
N GLY A 16 6.74 9.02 8.57
CA GLY A 16 6.38 9.43 7.21
C GLY A 16 4.91 9.50 6.78
N CYS A 17 3.91 9.36 7.66
CA CYS A 17 2.53 9.78 7.35
C CYS A 17 2.01 10.78 8.37
N GLY A 18 2.48 12.03 8.27
CA GLY A 18 2.31 13.05 9.32
C GLY A 18 0.90 13.63 9.53
N SER A 19 -0.16 13.20 8.80
CA SER A 19 -1.50 13.75 9.08
C SER A 19 -2.69 12.91 8.62
N ASP A 20 -2.54 12.07 7.58
CA ASP A 20 -3.58 11.09 7.22
C ASP A 20 -2.96 9.93 6.44
N PRO A 21 -2.93 8.70 6.98
CA PRO A 21 -2.49 7.50 6.25
C PRO A 21 -3.22 7.31 4.92
N ARG A 22 -4.45 7.84 4.81
CA ARG A 22 -5.30 7.74 3.62
C ARG A 22 -4.88 8.65 2.47
N ARG A 23 -4.02 9.63 2.70
CA ARG A 23 -3.50 10.57 1.69
C ARG A 23 -1.99 10.69 1.73
N CYS A 24 -1.32 9.67 2.27
CA CYS A 24 0.05 9.85 2.70
C CYS A 24 1.06 10.00 1.54
N CYS A 25 0.77 9.50 0.33
CA CYS A 25 1.61 9.85 -0.83
C CYS A 25 1.58 11.36 -1.18
N ASP A 26 0.55 12.11 -0.79
CA ASP A 26 0.45 13.56 -1.04
C ASP A 26 1.47 14.36 -0.23
N ALA A 27 2.09 13.74 0.79
CA ALA A 27 3.13 14.36 1.61
C ALA A 27 4.49 14.43 0.91
N TYR A 28 4.66 13.73 -0.23
CA TYR A 28 5.91 13.63 -0.96
C TYR A 28 5.82 14.32 -2.32
N SER A 29 6.94 14.87 -2.79
CA SER A 29 7.06 15.33 -4.18
C SER A 29 7.05 14.15 -5.13
N SER A 30 6.36 14.25 -6.27
CA SER A 30 6.36 13.19 -7.29
C SER A 30 7.74 12.96 -7.95
N THR A 31 8.71 13.84 -7.70
CA THR A 31 10.07 13.77 -8.24
C THR A 31 11.12 13.31 -7.24
N GLU A 32 10.78 13.16 -5.96
CA GLU A 32 11.71 12.62 -4.96
C GLU A 32 11.51 11.11 -4.78
N GLU A 33 12.56 10.41 -4.31
CA GLU A 33 12.56 8.94 -4.23
C GLU A 33 11.34 8.39 -3.46
N LYS A 34 10.99 9.00 -2.33
CA LYS A 34 9.85 8.56 -1.50
C LYS A 34 8.52 8.72 -2.24
N GLY A 35 8.34 9.82 -2.96
CA GLY A 35 7.14 10.06 -3.75
C GLY A 35 7.05 9.12 -4.95
N ILE A 36 8.14 8.95 -5.70
CA ILE A 36 8.22 7.97 -6.81
C ILE A 36 7.79 6.58 -6.31
N TYR A 37 8.35 6.14 -5.18
CA TYR A 37 8.08 4.82 -4.63
C TYR A 37 6.63 4.68 -4.14
N CYS A 38 6.13 5.63 -3.35
CA CYS A 38 4.76 5.61 -2.84
C CYS A 38 3.72 5.63 -3.96
N LEU A 39 3.89 6.55 -4.93
CA LEU A 39 2.95 6.75 -6.03
C LEU A 39 2.92 5.53 -6.95
N ALA A 40 4.05 4.88 -7.23
CA ALA A 40 4.08 3.67 -8.03
C ALA A 40 3.20 2.54 -7.43
N HIS A 41 3.28 2.35 -6.11
CA HIS A 41 2.47 1.36 -5.42
C HIS A 41 0.99 1.72 -5.34
N ARG A 42 0.68 3.01 -5.13
CA ARG A 42 -0.70 3.51 -5.20
C ARG A 42 -1.30 3.28 -6.59
N ASP A 43 -0.61 3.75 -7.62
CA ASP A 43 -1.11 3.77 -9.00
C ASP A 43 -1.29 2.36 -9.57
N ALA A 44 -0.43 1.40 -9.17
CA ALA A 44 -0.61 -0.01 -9.49
C ALA A 44 -1.99 -0.54 -9.04
N VAL A 45 -2.37 -0.26 -7.79
CA VAL A 45 -3.64 -0.70 -7.22
C VAL A 45 -4.80 0.00 -7.89
N LEU A 46 -4.70 1.32 -8.10
CA LEU A 46 -5.73 2.09 -8.80
C LEU A 46 -6.00 1.53 -10.20
N ARG A 47 -4.95 1.22 -10.97
CA ARG A 47 -5.06 0.63 -12.31
C ARG A 47 -5.71 -0.75 -12.25
N PHE A 48 -5.24 -1.62 -11.36
CA PHE A 48 -5.82 -2.94 -11.18
C PHE A 48 -7.31 -2.87 -10.86
N VAL A 49 -7.74 -2.04 -9.91
CA VAL A 49 -9.15 -1.96 -9.52
C VAL A 49 -10.00 -1.31 -10.62
N ARG A 50 -9.48 -0.30 -11.33
CA ARG A 50 -10.22 0.43 -12.38
C ARG A 50 -10.25 -0.23 -13.75
N GLU A 51 -9.39 -1.22 -14.01
CA GLU A 51 -9.27 -1.90 -15.31
C GLU A 51 -10.62 -2.45 -15.84
N PRO A 52 -11.46 -3.15 -15.07
CA PRO A 52 -12.75 -3.64 -15.57
C PRO A 52 -13.70 -2.48 -15.89
N ARG A 53 -14.57 -2.65 -16.88
CA ARG A 53 -15.65 -1.67 -17.16
C ARG A 53 -16.82 -1.79 -16.19
N ASP A 54 -17.10 -3.01 -15.75
CA ASP A 54 -18.22 -3.36 -14.88
C ASP A 54 -17.98 -2.87 -13.44
N PRO A 55 -18.88 -2.02 -12.90
CA PRO A 55 -18.78 -1.54 -11.52
C PRO A 55 -18.75 -2.63 -10.46
N GLU A 56 -19.44 -3.76 -10.66
CA GLU A 56 -19.45 -4.84 -9.67
C GLU A 56 -18.08 -5.54 -9.60
N GLN A 57 -17.43 -5.74 -10.75
CA GLN A 57 -16.07 -6.26 -10.81
C GLN A 57 -15.06 -5.31 -10.16
N ARG A 58 -15.23 -3.99 -10.30
CA ARG A 58 -14.38 -3.00 -9.61
C ARG A 58 -14.52 -3.11 -8.09
N ARG A 59 -15.76 -3.21 -7.58
CA ARG A 59 -16.03 -3.41 -6.15
C ARG A 59 -15.43 -4.71 -5.63
N ALA A 60 -15.60 -5.81 -6.36
CA ALA A 60 -15.02 -7.10 -5.97
C ALA A 60 -13.48 -7.06 -5.92
N ARG A 61 -12.83 -6.36 -6.86
CA ARG A 61 -11.37 -6.15 -6.84
C ARG A 61 -10.94 -5.27 -5.66
N LEU A 62 -11.68 -4.20 -5.36
CA LEU A 62 -11.43 -3.37 -4.18
C LEU A 62 -11.55 -4.18 -2.89
N ASP A 63 -12.61 -4.96 -2.71
CA ASP A 63 -12.83 -5.75 -1.49
C ASP A 63 -11.77 -6.83 -1.28
N TRP A 64 -11.35 -7.49 -2.36
CA TRP A 64 -10.20 -8.39 -2.31
C TRP A 64 -8.94 -7.64 -1.89
N PHE A 65 -8.61 -6.51 -2.52
CA PHE A 65 -7.39 -5.78 -2.23
C PHE A 65 -7.38 -5.19 -0.81
N ARG A 66 -8.52 -4.72 -0.30
CA ARG A 66 -8.68 -4.28 1.10
C ARG A 66 -8.34 -5.39 2.09
N THR A 67 -8.77 -6.61 1.78
CA THR A 67 -8.46 -7.78 2.61
C THR A 67 -6.99 -8.13 2.51
N PHE A 68 -6.42 -8.13 1.31
CA PHE A 68 -5.01 -8.39 1.10
C PHE A 68 -4.10 -7.35 1.77
N SER A 69 -4.37 -6.06 1.59
CA SER A 69 -3.60 -4.94 2.18
C SER A 69 -3.55 -5.02 3.71
N ARG A 70 -4.65 -5.42 4.36
CA ARG A 70 -4.66 -5.66 5.81
C ARG A 70 -3.67 -6.76 6.25
N THR A 71 -3.44 -7.77 5.41
CA THR A 71 -2.42 -8.80 5.71
C THR A 71 -0.99 -8.28 5.61
N LEU A 72 -0.77 -7.20 4.84
CA LEU A 72 0.54 -6.57 4.68
C LEU A 72 0.86 -5.58 5.80
N ALA A 73 -0.16 -5.01 6.44
CA ALA A 73 0.00 -3.97 7.47
C ALA A 73 0.85 -4.42 8.67
N ALA A 74 0.84 -5.72 8.98
CA ALA A 74 1.61 -6.31 10.08
C ALA A 74 3.06 -6.67 9.70
N LEU A 75 3.44 -6.55 8.43
CA LEU A 75 4.77 -6.91 7.95
C LEU A 75 5.76 -5.76 8.19
N GLU A 76 6.97 -6.13 8.59
CA GLU A 76 7.98 -5.20 9.10
C GLU A 76 8.55 -4.31 7.99
N ASP A 77 9.04 -4.91 6.90
CA ASP A 77 9.78 -4.23 5.85
C ASP A 77 9.36 -4.66 4.43
N SER A 78 10.03 -4.13 3.41
CA SER A 78 9.74 -4.45 2.02
C SER A 78 9.97 -5.91 1.65
N ASP A 79 10.97 -6.59 2.22
CA ASP A 79 11.27 -7.98 1.86
C ASP A 79 10.16 -8.91 2.35
N ALA A 80 9.66 -8.69 3.57
CA ALA A 80 8.53 -9.42 4.09
C ALA A 80 7.26 -9.19 3.24
N ILE A 81 7.04 -7.95 2.78
CA ILE A 81 5.91 -7.60 1.91
C ILE A 81 6.07 -8.25 0.53
N ASP A 82 7.24 -8.18 -0.08
CA ASP A 82 7.52 -8.77 -1.40
C ASP A 82 7.37 -10.29 -1.36
N ALA A 83 7.84 -10.95 -0.31
CA ALA A 83 7.61 -12.38 -0.10
C ALA A 83 6.11 -12.73 -0.01
N ARG A 84 5.28 -11.83 0.53
CA ARG A 84 3.83 -12.01 0.62
C ARG A 84 3.10 -11.72 -0.69
N ILE A 85 3.65 -10.83 -1.53
CA ILE A 85 3.12 -10.46 -2.84
C ILE A 85 3.54 -11.44 -3.94
N ALA A 86 4.77 -11.96 -3.91
CA ALA A 86 5.32 -12.81 -4.97
C ALA A 86 4.41 -13.98 -5.41
N PRO A 87 3.72 -14.72 -4.51
CA PRO A 87 2.79 -15.77 -4.93
C PRO A 87 1.62 -15.28 -5.81
N LEU A 88 1.27 -13.99 -5.74
CA LEU A 88 0.21 -13.40 -6.56
C LEU A 88 0.53 -13.40 -8.05
N GLU A 89 1.80 -13.56 -8.45
CA GLU A 89 2.14 -13.80 -9.85
C GLU A 89 1.36 -15.00 -10.42
N LYS A 90 1.21 -16.06 -9.62
CA LYS A 90 0.45 -17.25 -9.98
C LYS A 90 -1.02 -17.15 -9.56
N ASP A 91 -1.28 -16.69 -8.34
CA ASP A 91 -2.61 -16.78 -7.74
C ASP A 91 -3.56 -15.66 -8.18
N ARG A 92 -3.01 -14.50 -8.60
CA ARG A 92 -3.72 -13.30 -9.04
C ARG A 92 -2.96 -12.61 -10.18
N PRO A 93 -2.78 -13.27 -11.33
CA PRO A 93 -1.96 -12.77 -12.44
C PRO A 93 -2.47 -11.42 -12.98
N GLU A 94 -3.77 -11.14 -12.86
CA GLU A 94 -4.38 -9.86 -13.23
C GLU A 94 -3.87 -8.69 -12.37
N PHE A 95 -3.66 -8.91 -11.07
CA PHE A 95 -3.08 -7.91 -10.18
C PHE A 95 -1.57 -7.80 -10.45
N TRP A 96 -0.87 -8.93 -10.52
CA TRP A 96 0.57 -8.96 -10.73
C TRP A 96 1.01 -8.23 -12.01
N ARG A 97 0.26 -8.40 -13.10
CA ARG A 97 0.54 -7.70 -14.37
C ARG A 97 0.53 -6.19 -14.24
N GLU A 98 -0.42 -5.63 -13.49
CA GLU A 98 -0.47 -4.16 -13.29
C GLU A 98 0.51 -3.70 -12.23
N TYR A 99 0.72 -4.51 -11.18
CA TYR A 99 1.65 -4.23 -10.11
C TYR A 99 3.11 -4.20 -10.58
N SER A 100 3.56 -5.24 -11.27
CA SER A 100 4.94 -5.37 -11.79
C SER A 100 5.34 -4.23 -12.72
N LYS A 101 4.41 -3.73 -13.56
CA LYS A 101 4.66 -2.60 -14.47
C LYS A 101 5.07 -1.31 -13.74
N GLN A 102 4.52 -1.05 -12.55
CA GLN A 102 4.80 0.18 -11.80
C GLN A 102 5.93 -0.05 -10.78
N HIS A 103 5.89 -1.17 -10.07
CA HIS A 103 6.82 -1.50 -8.99
C HIS A 103 8.27 -1.74 -9.48
N PHE A 104 8.44 -2.38 -10.65
CA PHE A 104 9.77 -2.73 -11.16
C PHE A 104 10.71 -1.52 -11.30
N TRP A 105 10.18 -0.38 -11.73
CA TRP A 105 10.97 0.85 -11.90
C TRP A 105 11.25 1.53 -10.56
N ALA A 106 10.28 1.55 -9.64
CA ALA A 106 10.42 2.17 -8.32
C ALA A 106 11.51 1.49 -7.46
N GLY A 107 11.62 0.16 -7.51
CA GLY A 107 12.63 -0.60 -6.76
C GLY A 107 14.06 -0.38 -7.24
N ARG A 108 14.23 -0.10 -8.54
CA ARG A 108 15.53 0.08 -9.18
C ARG A 108 16.05 1.51 -9.07
N ASP A 109 15.15 2.49 -9.06
CA ASP A 109 15.51 3.91 -9.22
C ASP A 109 15.59 4.67 -7.87
N THR A 110 15.63 3.97 -6.71
CA THR A 110 15.65 4.60 -5.37
C THR A 110 16.68 3.98 -4.42
N ASN A 111 17.36 4.80 -3.62
CA ASN A 111 18.32 4.38 -2.58
C ASN A 111 17.71 4.29 -1.17
N LEU A 112 16.41 3.99 -1.08
CA LEU A 112 15.67 3.89 0.18
C LEU A 112 16.00 2.59 0.93
N SER A 113 16.03 2.63 2.27
CA SER A 113 16.18 1.42 3.10
C SER A 113 14.95 0.51 2.99
N LEU A 114 15.12 -0.79 3.27
CA LEU A 114 14.04 -1.78 3.23
C LEU A 114 12.85 -1.41 4.13
N GLN A 115 13.12 -0.88 5.32
CA GLN A 115 12.08 -0.42 6.23
C GLN A 115 11.26 0.73 5.63
N VAL A 116 11.94 1.75 5.09
CA VAL A 116 11.27 2.90 4.46
C VAL A 116 10.49 2.48 3.23
N ARG A 117 11.03 1.57 2.41
CA ARG A 117 10.31 0.98 1.28
C ARG A 117 9.04 0.27 1.74
N GLY A 118 9.12 -0.58 2.75
CA GLY A 118 7.95 -1.28 3.27
C GLY A 118 6.87 -0.32 3.80
N GLU A 119 7.26 0.74 4.51
CA GLU A 119 6.36 1.81 4.95
C GLU A 119 5.67 2.51 3.77
N LEU A 120 6.43 2.87 2.73
CA LEU A 120 5.91 3.54 1.54
C LEU A 120 5.00 2.63 0.69
N MET A 121 5.26 1.31 0.61
CA MET A 121 4.35 0.34 -0.01
C MET A 121 3.00 0.33 0.71
N LYS A 122 3.03 0.13 2.03
CA LYS A 122 1.83 0.11 2.88
C LYS A 122 1.05 1.42 2.77
N CYS A 123 1.77 2.53 2.72
CA CYS A 123 1.22 3.85 2.49
C CYS A 123 0.51 3.96 1.13
N GLY A 124 1.18 3.62 0.03
CA GLY A 124 0.60 3.67 -1.31
C GLY A 124 -0.67 2.81 -1.44
N PHE A 125 -0.66 1.63 -0.84
CA PHE A 125 -1.82 0.75 -0.79
C PHE A 125 -2.99 1.33 0.01
N THR A 126 -2.71 1.93 1.16
CA THR A 126 -3.72 2.58 2.01
C THR A 126 -4.34 3.77 1.29
N HIS A 127 -3.52 4.58 0.63
CA HIS A 127 -3.97 5.70 -0.16
C HIS A 127 -4.87 5.26 -1.33
N ALA A 128 -4.45 4.25 -2.10
CA ALA A 128 -5.25 3.73 -3.20
C ALA A 128 -6.62 3.21 -2.74
N VAL A 129 -6.66 2.47 -1.63
CA VAL A 129 -7.93 2.01 -1.04
C VAL A 129 -8.84 3.17 -0.72
N HIS A 130 -8.32 4.23 -0.09
CA HIS A 130 -9.13 5.39 0.25
C HIS A 130 -9.68 6.12 -0.98
N GLU A 131 -8.85 6.38 -2.00
CA GLU A 131 -9.29 7.00 -3.24
C GLU A 131 -10.41 6.19 -3.91
N LEU A 132 -10.27 4.86 -3.94
CA LEU A 132 -11.25 3.96 -4.55
C LEU A 132 -12.54 3.88 -3.74
N GLU A 133 -12.47 3.94 -2.40
CA GLU A 133 -13.65 4.01 -1.54
C GLU A 133 -14.47 5.29 -1.82
N LEU A 134 -13.80 6.44 -2.04
CA LEU A 134 -14.48 7.68 -2.41
C LEU A 134 -15.09 7.62 -3.82
N ASP A 135 -14.38 7.02 -4.78
CA ASP A 135 -14.78 6.92 -6.19
C ASP A 135 -15.94 5.93 -6.41
N LEU A 136 -15.92 4.79 -5.70
CA LEU A 136 -16.87 3.68 -5.90
C LEU A 136 -18.04 3.68 -4.91
N SER A 137 -18.05 4.58 -3.92
CA SER A 137 -19.21 4.77 -3.05
C SER A 137 -20.41 5.24 -3.86
N PRO A 138 -21.61 4.69 -3.63
CA PRO A 138 -22.82 5.25 -4.23
C PRO A 138 -22.92 6.72 -3.81
N ARG A 139 -22.96 7.64 -4.78
CA ARG A 139 -23.26 9.05 -4.49
C ARG A 139 -24.69 9.12 -3.94
N PRO A 140 -24.93 9.93 -2.90
CA PRO A 140 -26.26 10.13 -2.35
C PRO A 140 -27.23 10.70 -3.39
#